data_AF-A0A7C0Y082-F1
#
_entry.id   AF-A0A7C0Y082-F1
#
_cell.length_a   1.000
_cell.length_b   1.000
_cell.length_c   1.000
_cell.angle_alpha   90.00
_cell.angle_beta   90.00
_cell.angle_gamma   90.00
#
_symmetry.space_group_name_H-M   'P 1'
#
loop_
_entity.id
_entity.type
_entity.pdbx_description
1 polymer ?
#
loop_
_entity_poly.entity_id
_entity_poly.type
_entity_poly.pdbx_seq_one_letter_code
_entity_poly.pdbx_strand_id
1 'polypeptide(L)'
;MKQARTFILLLFLALLCTSMLSTGLAVESKASQRSYRLIIRTLPPTKNYPILISGTVYLTNASGIVETNLPPGEYNFSIPDVFEINETVKAMFGRWFRSGGDRWEQNTTLRITRRTNLTLGLVYLFSVS
;
A
#
# COMPACT_ATOMS: atom_id res chain seq x y z
N MET A 1 -33.96 -59.61 -8.21
CA MET A 1 -33.02 -58.72 -7.47
C MET A 1 -31.85 -58.26 -8.37
N LYS A 2 -32.12 -57.46 -9.42
CA LYS A 2 -31.09 -57.00 -10.38
C LYS A 2 -31.03 -55.46 -10.57
N GLN A 3 -31.89 -54.70 -9.89
CA GLN A 3 -32.01 -53.24 -10.10
C GLN A 3 -31.16 -52.37 -9.16
N ALA A 4 -30.66 -52.91 -8.04
CA ALA A 4 -29.92 -52.12 -7.06
C ALA A 4 -28.43 -51.90 -7.42
N ARG A 5 -27.87 -52.71 -8.34
CA ARG A 5 -26.43 -52.63 -8.70
C ARG A 5 -26.12 -51.53 -9.71
N THR A 6 -27.07 -51.18 -10.58
CA THR A 6 -26.87 -50.16 -11.62
C THR A 6 -26.89 -48.74 -11.06
N PHE A 7 -27.69 -48.48 -10.03
CA PHE A 7 -27.78 -47.16 -9.39
C PHE A 7 -26.50 -46.77 -8.64
N ILE A 8 -25.83 -47.73 -8.00
CA ILE A 8 -24.59 -47.49 -7.25
C ILE A 8 -23.43 -47.17 -8.20
N LEU A 9 -23.39 -47.80 -9.39
CA LEU A 9 -22.35 -47.55 -10.38
C LEU A 9 -22.49 -46.15 -11.02
N LEU A 10 -23.71 -45.69 -11.27
CA LEU A 10 -23.99 -44.34 -11.79
C LEU A 10 -23.68 -43.24 -10.75
N LEU A 11 -23.93 -43.50 -9.47
CA LEU A 11 -23.60 -42.57 -8.39
C LEU A 11 -22.07 -42.42 -8.24
N PHE A 12 -21.32 -43.53 -8.35
CA PHE A 12 -19.85 -43.50 -8.32
C PHE A 12 -19.25 -42.79 -9.55
N LEU A 13 -19.82 -42.96 -10.74
CA LEU A 13 -19.34 -42.30 -11.95
C LEU A 13 -19.59 -40.78 -11.92
N ALA A 14 -20.71 -40.34 -11.32
CA ALA A 14 -21.01 -38.92 -11.13
C ALA A 14 -20.11 -38.26 -10.05
N LEU A 15 -19.74 -38.98 -8.99
CA LEU A 15 -18.78 -38.49 -7.99
C LEU A 15 -17.35 -38.40 -8.53
N LEU A 16 -16.93 -39.31 -9.41
CA LEU A 16 -15.63 -39.21 -10.08
C LEU A 16 -15.56 -38.01 -11.03
N CYS A 17 -16.67 -37.69 -11.71
CA CYS A 17 -16.70 -36.59 -12.68
C CYS A 17 -16.66 -35.19 -12.02
N THR A 18 -17.11 -35.05 -10.76
CA THR A 18 -17.03 -33.78 -10.01
C THR A 18 -15.65 -33.56 -9.37
N SER A 19 -14.89 -34.63 -9.11
CA SER A 19 -13.52 -34.52 -8.59
C SER A 19 -12.47 -34.13 -9.65
N MET A 20 -12.80 -34.28 -10.94
CA MET A 20 -11.90 -33.98 -12.06
C MET A 20 -12.05 -32.53 -12.59
N LEU A 21 -13.02 -31.76 -12.10
CA LEU A 21 -13.34 -30.42 -12.61
C LEU A 21 -12.93 -29.29 -11.64
N SER A 22 -12.01 -29.54 -10.71
CA SER A 22 -11.46 -28.51 -9.81
C SER A 22 -9.97 -28.22 -10.03
N THR A 23 -9.29 -28.89 -10.97
CA THR A 23 -7.97 -28.43 -11.43
C THR A 23 -8.11 -27.41 -12.56
N GLY A 24 -9.06 -26.48 -12.40
CA GLY A 24 -9.14 -25.28 -13.20
C GLY A 24 -8.08 -24.31 -12.72
N LEU A 25 -6.96 -24.28 -13.42
CA LEU A 25 -6.06 -23.13 -13.53
C LEU A 25 -5.84 -22.35 -12.22
N ALA A 26 -5.04 -22.88 -11.31
CA ALA A 26 -4.12 -22.01 -10.59
C ALA A 26 -3.03 -21.61 -11.59
N VAL A 27 -3.38 -20.75 -12.56
CA VAL A 27 -2.39 -19.86 -13.15
C VAL A 27 -2.05 -18.90 -12.04
N GLU A 28 -1.15 -19.33 -11.14
CA GLU A 28 -0.26 -18.39 -10.49
C GLU A 28 0.49 -17.74 -11.64
N SER A 29 -0.06 -16.65 -12.15
CA SER A 29 0.70 -15.79 -13.01
C SER A 29 1.88 -15.38 -12.13
N LYS A 30 3.06 -15.93 -12.44
CA LYS A 30 4.32 -15.21 -12.30
C LYS A 30 4.23 -13.99 -13.21
N ALA A 31 3.28 -13.10 -12.94
CA ALA A 31 3.41 -11.71 -13.29
C ALA A 31 4.72 -11.34 -12.63
N SER A 32 5.76 -11.17 -13.45
CA SER A 32 6.99 -10.48 -13.06
C SER A 32 6.56 -9.41 -12.07
N GLN A 33 6.93 -9.60 -10.80
CA GLN A 33 6.44 -8.81 -9.67
C GLN A 33 7.07 -7.43 -9.82
N ARG A 34 6.54 -6.69 -10.79
CA ARG A 34 7.13 -5.47 -11.33
C ARG A 34 6.94 -4.44 -10.25
N SER A 35 7.94 -4.24 -9.41
CA SER A 35 7.89 -3.22 -8.40
C SER A 35 8.28 -1.88 -9.02
N TYR A 36 7.66 -0.82 -8.53
CA TYR A 36 7.95 0.55 -8.93
C TYR A 36 8.55 1.30 -7.77
N ARG A 37 9.63 2.04 -8.04
CA ARG A 37 10.28 2.89 -7.06
C ARG A 37 9.37 4.04 -6.67
N LEU A 38 9.10 4.15 -5.38
CA LEU A 38 8.44 5.27 -4.73
C LEU A 38 9.50 6.06 -3.94
N ILE A 39 9.53 7.37 -4.14
CA ILE A 39 10.37 8.29 -3.36
C ILE A 39 9.46 9.37 -2.78
N ILE A 40 9.48 9.53 -1.46
CA ILE A 40 8.80 10.62 -0.76
C ILE A 40 9.85 11.51 -0.12
N ARG A 41 9.72 12.83 -0.30
CA ARG A 41 10.61 13.83 0.30
C ARG A 41 9.80 14.78 1.16
N THR A 42 10.20 15.00 2.40
CA THR A 42 9.62 16.05 3.24
C THR A 42 10.26 17.40 2.93
N LEU A 43 9.47 18.47 2.98
CA LEU A 43 9.93 19.85 2.87
C LEU A 43 9.42 20.67 4.06
N PRO A 44 10.31 21.20 4.91
CA PRO A 44 11.76 20.93 4.92
C PRO A 44 12.09 19.46 5.27
N PRO A 45 13.36 19.06 5.08
CA PRO A 45 13.84 17.74 5.49
C PRO A 45 13.63 17.49 6.98
N THR A 46 12.90 16.43 7.31
CA THR A 46 12.60 16.04 8.70
C THR A 46 12.96 14.58 8.88
N LYS A 47 13.84 14.29 9.83
CA LYS A 47 14.23 12.92 10.18
C LYS A 47 13.16 12.24 11.04
N ASN A 48 12.99 10.93 10.88
CA ASN A 48 12.07 10.09 11.66
C ASN A 48 10.59 10.50 11.58
N TYR A 49 10.21 11.29 10.57
CA TYR A 49 8.81 11.62 10.34
C TYR A 49 8.08 10.37 9.84
N PRO A 50 6.97 9.95 10.48
CA PRO A 50 6.26 8.74 10.12
C PRO A 50 5.32 8.99 8.94
N ILE A 51 5.40 8.11 7.95
CA ILE A 51 4.51 8.08 6.79
C ILE A 51 3.93 6.68 6.70
N LEU A 52 2.61 6.59 6.73
CA LEU A 52 1.89 5.33 6.65
C LEU A 52 1.47 5.06 5.21
N ILE A 53 1.84 3.90 4.69
CA ILE A 53 1.46 3.42 3.35
C ILE A 53 0.70 2.11 3.53
N SER A 54 -0.61 2.14 3.30
CA SER A 54 -1.53 1.02 3.53
C SER A 54 -1.33 0.35 4.89
N GLY A 55 -1.18 1.17 5.94
CA GLY A 55 -0.98 0.72 7.32
C GLY A 55 0.47 0.38 7.70
N THR A 56 1.40 0.32 6.75
CA THR A 56 2.83 0.10 7.04
C THR A 56 3.52 1.43 7.31
N VAL A 57 4.24 1.53 8.43
CA VAL A 57 4.97 2.75 8.82
C VAL A 57 6.34 2.79 8.17
N TYR A 58 6.63 3.90 7.49
CA TYR A 58 7.94 4.24 6.95
C TYR A 58 8.45 5.51 7.62
N LEU A 59 9.69 5.47 8.11
CA LEU A 59 10.35 6.61 8.73
C LEU A 59 11.28 7.28 7.74
N THR A 60 11.22 8.60 7.66
CA THR A 60 12.16 9.38 6.85
C THR A 60 13.59 9.29 7.41
N ASN A 61 14.56 9.20 6.50
CA ASN A 61 15.98 9.25 6.87
C ASN A 61 16.43 10.68 7.27
N ALA A 62 17.72 10.86 7.56
CA ALA A 62 18.30 12.15 7.94
C ALA A 62 18.11 13.28 6.91
N SER A 63 17.87 12.93 5.64
CA SER A 63 17.59 13.88 4.55
C SER A 63 16.10 14.08 4.31
N GLY A 64 15.22 13.56 5.16
CA GLY A 64 13.75 13.68 5.00
C GLY A 64 13.17 12.79 3.91
N ILE A 65 13.84 11.67 3.58
CA ILE A 65 13.47 10.82 2.43
C ILE A 65 12.99 9.45 2.90
N VAL A 66 11.88 8.98 2.30
CA VAL A 66 11.49 7.56 2.26
C VAL A 66 11.67 7.05 0.84
N GLU A 67 12.38 5.94 0.68
CA GLU A 67 12.50 5.22 -0.59
C GLU A 67 12.08 3.77 -0.41
N THR A 68 11.16 3.30 -1.26
CA THR A 68 10.69 1.91 -1.23
C THR A 68 10.26 1.46 -2.62
N ASN A 69 10.07 0.15 -2.80
CA ASN A 69 9.57 -0.43 -4.04
C ASN A 69 8.21 -1.08 -3.76
N LEU A 70 7.18 -0.65 -4.49
CA LEU A 70 5.81 -1.16 -4.33
C LEU A 70 5.35 -1.83 -5.63
N PRO A 71 4.70 -3.00 -5.59
CA PRO A 71 4.05 -3.55 -6.77
C PRO A 71 2.92 -2.62 -7.24
N PRO A 72 2.50 -2.69 -8.52
CA PRO A 72 1.39 -1.90 -9.00
C PRO A 72 0.13 -2.18 -8.22
N GLY A 73 -0.57 -1.11 -7.85
CA GLY A 73 -1.74 -1.21 -6.99
C GLY A 73 -2.17 0.13 -6.45
N GLU A 74 -3.25 0.12 -5.68
CA GLU A 74 -3.75 1.28 -4.95
C GLU A 74 -3.24 1.24 -3.51
N TYR A 75 -2.75 2.39 -3.05
CA TYR A 75 -2.17 2.53 -1.72
C TYR A 75 -2.76 3.74 -1.03
N ASN A 76 -3.06 3.57 0.25
CA ASN A 76 -3.53 4.65 1.11
C ASN A 76 -2.33 5.28 1.81
N PHE A 77 -2.10 6.55 1.56
CA PHE A 77 -1.07 7.34 2.20
C PHE A 77 -1.70 8.14 3.32
N SER A 78 -1.13 8.04 4.52
CA SER A 78 -1.53 8.82 5.67
C SER A 78 -0.30 9.29 6.43
N ILE A 79 -0.47 10.40 7.13
CA ILE A 79 0.56 11.08 7.92
C ILE A 79 -0.09 11.53 9.23
N PRO A 80 0.68 11.66 10.32
CA PRO A 80 0.11 12.11 11.59
C PRO A 80 -0.44 13.54 11.45
N ASP A 81 -1.48 13.84 12.24
CA ASP A 81 -2.03 15.20 12.38
C ASP A 81 -0.95 16.12 12.94
N VAL A 82 -0.26 15.65 13.98
CA VAL A 82 0.80 16.35 14.68
C VAL A 82 1.98 15.41 14.88
N PHE A 83 3.17 15.88 14.51
CA PHE A 83 4.43 15.20 14.85
C PHE A 83 5.31 16.13 15.69
N GLU A 84 5.70 15.65 16.87
CA GLU A 84 6.58 16.36 17.79
C GLU A 84 8.04 15.93 17.56
N ILE A 85 8.94 16.90 17.45
CA ILE A 85 10.34 16.63 17.07
C ILE A 85 11.23 16.59 18.31
N ASN A 86 11.05 17.53 19.24
CA ASN A 86 11.71 17.55 20.55
C ASN A 86 11.02 18.56 21.49
N GLU A 87 11.50 18.65 22.73
CA GLU A 87 10.96 19.54 23.77
C GLU A 87 11.05 21.04 23.42
N THR A 88 11.81 21.41 22.38
CA THR A 88 12.04 22.80 21.95
C THR A 88 11.35 23.13 20.62
N VAL A 89 11.12 22.12 19.76
CA VAL A 89 10.62 22.21 18.38
C VAL A 89 9.34 21.40 18.24
N LYS A 90 8.35 22.12 17.76
CA LYS A 90 6.95 21.90 18.03
C LYS A 90 6.24 21.45 16.77
N ALA A 91 5.11 20.79 17.03
CA ALA A 91 4.13 20.25 16.09
C ALA A 91 4.37 20.57 14.61
N MET A 92 4.70 19.52 13.85
CA MET A 92 4.62 19.52 12.40
C MET A 92 3.27 19.00 11.93
N PHE A 93 2.68 19.73 10.99
CA PHE A 93 1.52 19.30 10.21
C PHE A 93 1.97 19.06 8.78
N GLY A 94 1.68 17.87 8.25
CA GLY A 94 2.04 17.55 6.87
C GLY A 94 0.88 17.68 5.90
N ARG A 95 1.18 18.05 4.66
CA ARG A 95 0.27 18.00 3.51
C ARG A 95 1.00 17.53 2.26
N TRP A 96 0.32 16.77 1.41
CA TRP A 96 0.88 16.25 0.17
C TRP A 96 0.85 17.32 -0.93
N PHE A 97 1.96 17.46 -1.67
CA PHE A 97 2.10 18.35 -2.83
C PHE A 97 2.47 17.52 -4.05
N ARG A 98 1.70 17.66 -5.14
CA ARG A 98 2.07 17.15 -6.46
C ARG A 98 2.77 18.26 -7.24
N SER A 99 3.76 17.90 -8.06
CA SER A 99 4.34 18.79 -9.06
C SER A 99 3.22 19.28 -10.00
N GLY A 100 2.79 20.54 -9.86
CA GLY A 100 1.65 21.10 -10.61
C GLY A 100 0.73 22.02 -9.81
N GLY A 101 0.82 22.06 -8.48
CA GLY A 101 0.14 23.06 -7.64
C GLY A 101 -1.15 22.59 -6.95
N ASP A 102 -1.64 21.41 -7.27
CA ASP A 102 -2.84 20.86 -6.63
C ASP A 102 -2.55 20.40 -5.20
N ARG A 103 -3.40 20.84 -4.26
CA ARG A 103 -3.36 20.49 -2.85
C ARG A 103 -4.11 19.18 -2.63
N TRP A 104 -3.49 18.25 -1.91
CA TRP A 104 -4.14 17.00 -1.52
C TRP A 104 -4.35 17.00 0.00
N GLU A 105 -5.42 16.34 0.42
CA GLU A 105 -5.73 16.12 1.83
C GLU A 105 -4.65 15.26 2.50
N GLN A 106 -4.61 15.31 3.83
CA GLN A 106 -3.64 14.62 4.67
C GLN A 106 -3.62 13.10 4.44
N ASN A 107 -4.79 12.53 4.17
CA ASN A 107 -4.98 11.15 3.77
C ASN A 107 -5.33 11.11 2.28
N THR A 108 -4.59 10.33 1.50
CA THR A 108 -4.82 10.25 0.05
C THR A 108 -4.61 8.83 -0.48
N THR A 109 -5.43 8.43 -1.44
CA THR A 109 -5.25 7.17 -2.16
C THR A 109 -4.56 7.46 -3.48
N LEU A 110 -3.43 6.78 -3.73
CA LEU A 110 -2.68 6.91 -4.96
C LEU A 110 -2.49 5.55 -5.62
N ARG A 111 -2.74 5.50 -6.92
CA ARG A 111 -2.47 4.33 -7.74
C ARG A 111 -1.03 4.37 -8.25
N ILE A 112 -0.23 3.40 -7.84
CA ILE A 112 1.14 3.22 -8.30
C ILE A 112 1.10 2.31 -9.54
N THR A 113 1.47 2.86 -10.70
CA THR A 113 1.62 2.11 -11.97
C THR A 113 2.96 2.36 -12.64
N ARG A 114 3.79 3.22 -12.03
CA ARG A 114 5.09 3.67 -12.53
C ARG A 114 5.91 4.25 -11.37
N ARG A 115 7.18 4.58 -11.67
CA ARG A 115 8.01 5.36 -10.74
C ARG A 115 7.27 6.63 -10.31
N THR A 116 7.19 6.83 -9.00
CA THR A 116 6.42 7.94 -8.40
C THR A 116 7.31 8.70 -7.43
N ASN A 117 7.36 10.03 -7.59
CA ASN A 117 8.03 10.92 -6.64
C ASN A 117 6.96 11.83 -6.01
N LEU A 118 6.95 11.90 -4.68
CA LEU A 118 6.01 12.71 -3.91
C LEU A 118 6.78 13.69 -3.03
N THR A 119 6.18 14.84 -2.81
CA THR A 119 6.67 15.85 -1.87
C THR A 119 5.64 16.04 -0.77
N LEU A 120 6.08 15.95 0.48
CA LEU A 120 5.28 16.22 1.66
C LEU A 120 5.74 17.55 2.27
N GLY A 121 4.94 18.59 2.18
CA GLY A 121 5.26 19.86 2.82
C GLY A 121 4.80 19.84 4.26
N LEU A 122 5.71 20.21 5.15
CA LEU A 122 5.54 20.26 6.59
C LEU A 122 5.53 21.71 7.04
N VAL A 123 4.56 22.08 7.87
CA VAL A 123 4.48 23.41 8.48
C VAL A 123 4.88 23.29 9.95
N TYR A 124 5.78 24.16 10.40
CA TYR A 124 6.23 24.26 11.78
C TYR A 124 5.34 25.25 12.52
N LEU A 125 4.87 24.90 13.71
CA LEU A 125 4.23 25.85 14.61
C LEU A 125 5.08 26.06 15.84
N PHE A 126 5.52 27.30 16.10
CA PHE A 126 6.22 27.61 17.34
C PHE A 126 5.24 28.04 18.46
N SER A 127 4.93 27.20 19.44
CA SER A 127 4.36 27.55 20.78
C SER A 127 5.23 28.54 21.55
N VAL A 128 5.06 29.82 21.32
CA VAL A 128 5.74 30.85 22.13
C VAL A 128 5.28 30.65 23.57
N SER A 129 6.23 30.32 24.45
CA SER A 129 6.03 30.28 25.91
C SER A 129 5.98 31.68 26.48
#